data_AF-A0A5K0YCY6-F1
#
_entry.id   AF-A0A5K0YCY6-F1
#
_cell.length_a   1.000
_cell.length_b   1.000
_cell.length_c   1.000
_cell.angle_alpha   90.00
_cell.angle_beta   90.00
_cell.angle_gamma   90.00
#
_symmetry.space_group_name_H-M   'P 1'
#
loop_
_entity.id
_entity.type
_entity.pdbx_description
1 polymer ?
#
loop_
_entity_poly.entity_id
_entity_poly.type
_entity_poly.pdbx_seq_one_letter_code
_entity_poly.pdbx_strand_id
1 'polypeptide(L)' 'LAKPGPVIETFCTDDLVSRHIKLDGVVTLVDSKHATRHLDEVKPRWVVNEAVEQVAYADRIILNK' A
#
# COMPACT_ATOMS: atom_id res chain seq x y z
N LEU A 1 -4.24 -10.53 -0.98
CA LEU A 1 -4.45 -9.16 -0.47
C LEU A 1 -4.15 -8.16 -1.58
N ALA A 2 -4.70 -6.96 -1.51
CA ALA A 2 -4.46 -5.91 -2.50
C ALA A 2 -3.01 -5.40 -2.43
N LYS A 3 -2.44 -5.10 -3.60
CA LYS A 3 -1.08 -4.54 -3.74
C LYS A 3 -1.16 -3.13 -4.31
N PRO A 4 -0.61 -2.11 -3.64
CA PRO A 4 -0.64 -0.73 -4.15
C PRO A 4 0.12 -0.57 -5.47
N GLY A 5 1.28 -1.21 -5.62
CA GLY A 5 2.17 -1.04 -6.78
C GLY A 5 1.49 -1.17 -8.15
N PRO A 6 0.86 -2.31 -8.48
CA PRO A 6 0.18 -2.49 -9.78
C PRO A 6 -0.98 -1.50 -10.02
N VAL A 7 -1.65 -1.06 -8.95
CA VAL A 7 -2.72 -0.05 -9.05
C VAL A 7 -2.11 1.30 -9.42
N ILE A 8 -1.06 1.73 -8.71
CA ILE A 8 -0.32 2.97 -9.00
C ILE A 8 0.22 2.95 -10.43
N GLU A 9 0.81 1.83 -10.84
CA GLU A 9 1.35 1.64 -12.20
C GLU A 9 0.27 1.90 -13.25
N THR A 10 -0.94 1.34 -13.06
CA THR A 10 -2.07 1.57 -13.99
C THR A 10 -2.41 3.05 -14.11
N PHE A 11 -2.42 3.81 -13.02
CA PHE A 11 -2.68 5.26 -13.07
C PHE A 11 -1.58 6.06 -13.81
N CYS A 12 -0.36 5.54 -13.85
CA CYS A 12 0.78 6.22 -14.45
C CYS A 12 1.07 5.80 -15.90
N THR A 13 0.83 4.53 -16.26
CA THR A 13 1.27 3.95 -17.53
C THR A 13 0.13 3.71 -18.51
N ASP A 14 -1.11 3.56 -18.04
CA ASP A 14 -2.25 3.42 -18.95
C ASP A 14 -2.60 4.78 -19.59
N ASP A 15 -2.56 4.83 -20.92
CA ASP A 15 -2.82 6.04 -21.71
C ASP A 15 -4.22 6.63 -21.48
N LEU A 16 -5.23 5.79 -21.25
CA LEU A 16 -6.60 6.27 -21.02
C LEU A 16 -6.74 6.81 -19.60
N VAL A 17 -6.12 6.16 -18.61
CA VAL A 17 -6.21 6.58 -17.21
C VAL A 17 -5.38 7.84 -16.97
N SER A 18 -4.11 7.84 -17.37
CA SER A 18 -3.15 8.92 -17.09
C SER A 18 -3.54 10.27 -17.71
N ARG A 19 -4.30 10.27 -18.81
CA ARG A 19 -4.80 11.50 -19.47
C ARG A 19 -5.97 12.14 -18.75
N HIS A 20 -6.76 11.37 -18.01
CA HIS A 20 -8.01 11.85 -17.42
C HIS A 20 -7.95 11.91 -15.89
N ILE A 21 -7.01 11.21 -15.27
CA ILE A 21 -6.91 11.06 -13.82
C ILE A 21 -5.47 11.29 -13.39
N LYS A 22 -5.31 11.99 -12.26
CA LYS A 22 -4.04 12.14 -11.56
C LYS A 22 -4.15 11.45 -10.21
N LEU A 23 -3.23 10.52 -9.93
CA LEU A 23 -3.09 9.94 -8.60
C LEU A 23 -2.58 11.02 -7.64
N ASP A 24 -3.36 11.33 -6.60
CA ASP A 24 -2.98 12.32 -5.58
C ASP A 24 -2.04 11.73 -4.52
N GLY A 25 -2.37 10.52 -4.04
CA GLY A 25 -1.54 9.79 -3.10
C GLY A 25 -2.21 8.53 -2.57
N VAL A 26 -1.45 7.74 -1.85
CA VAL A 26 -1.87 6.50 -1.19
C VAL A 26 -2.07 6.78 0.30
N VAL A 27 -3.27 6.48 0.78
CA VAL A 27 -3.61 6.60 2.21
C VAL A 27 -3.81 5.21 2.80
N THR A 28 -3.01 4.88 3.82
CA THR A 28 -3.06 3.58 4.50
C THR A 28 -3.63 3.74 5.90
N LEU A 29 -4.70 3.00 6.18
CA LEU A 29 -5.29 2.91 7.51
C LEU A 29 -4.63 1.77 8.28
N VAL A 30 -4.07 2.07 9.45
CA VAL A 30 -3.36 1.10 10.29
C VAL A 30 -4.05 0.99 11.64
N ASP A 31 -4.36 -0.25 12.04
CA ASP A 31 -4.85 -0.59 13.37
C ASP A 31 -3.68 -0.58 14.36
N SER A 32 -3.61 0.47 15.17
CA SER A 32 -2.51 0.73 16.10
C SER A 32 -2.34 -0.39 17.12
N LYS A 33 -3.44 -1.05 17.52
CA LYS A 33 -3.42 -2.14 18.50
C LYS A 33 -2.74 -3.40 17.97
N HIS A 34 -2.78 -3.62 16.66
CA HIS A 34 -2.29 -4.85 16.04
C HIS A 34 -1.16 -4.63 15.03
N ALA A 35 -0.71 -3.39 14.83
CA ALA A 35 0.25 -3.00 13.81
C ALA A 35 1.55 -3.81 13.90
N THR A 36 2.17 -3.88 15.08
CA THR A 36 3.44 -4.59 15.30
C THR A 36 3.33 -6.07 14.91
N ARG A 37 2.27 -6.75 15.33
CA ARG A 37 2.01 -8.16 14.96
C ARG A 37 2.01 -8.36 13.43
N HIS A 38 1.41 -7.43 12.68
CA HIS A 38 1.31 -7.54 11.23
C HIS A 38 2.62 -7.15 10.52
N LEU A 39 3.29 -6.10 11.01
CA LEU A 39 4.56 -5.63 10.44
C LEU A 39 5.71 -6.61 10.69
N ASP A 40 5.75 -7.24 11.87
CA ASP A 40 6.80 -8.16 12.29
C ASP A 40 6.53 -9.62 11.85
N GLU A 41 5.41 -9.87 11.16
CA GLU A 41 5.08 -11.20 10.65
C GLU A 41 6.15 -11.65 9.63
N VAL A 42 6.88 -12.71 9.98
CA VAL A 42 7.90 -13.31 9.10
C VAL A 42 7.21 -14.13 8.02
N LYS A 43 7.37 -13.69 6.77
CA LYS A 43 6.88 -14.40 5.59
C LYS A 43 7.94 -15.39 5.05
N PRO A 44 7.53 -16.39 4.25
CA PRO A 44 8.46 -17.26 3.54
C PRO A 44 9.46 -16.47 2.70
N ARG A 45 10.62 -17.09 2.43
CA ARG A 45 11.66 -16.47 1.60
C ARG A 45 11.07 -16.02 0.26
N TRP A 46 11.41 -14.80 -0.16
CA TRP A 46 10.94 -14.13 -1.39
C TRP A 46 9.49 -13.64 -1.38
N VAL A 47 8.76 -13.84 -0.28
CA VAL A 47 7.43 -13.25 -0.10
C VAL A 47 7.57 -11.95 0.67
N VAL A 48 7.14 -10.85 0.05
CA VAL A 48 7.06 -9.55 0.71
C VAL A 48 5.89 -9.57 1.69
N ASN A 49 6.11 -9.08 2.91
CA ASN A 49 5.04 -8.87 3.88
C ASN A 49 4.10 -7.77 3.37
N GLU A 50 2.81 -8.09 3.22
CA GLU A 50 1.82 -7.19 2.64
C GLU A 50 1.56 -5.96 3.50
N ALA A 51 1.62 -6.08 4.84
CA ALA A 51 1.47 -4.94 5.74
C ALA A 51 2.65 -3.97 5.59
N VAL A 52 3.87 -4.51 5.46
CA VAL A 52 5.06 -3.71 5.19
C VAL A 52 4.95 -3.03 3.83
N GLU A 53 4.54 -3.76 2.78
CA GLU A 53 4.34 -3.22 1.44
C GLU A 53 3.32 -2.06 1.45
N GLN A 54 2.15 -2.24 2.07
CA GLN A 54 1.11 -1.21 2.12
C GLN A 54 1.51 0.04 2.90
N VAL A 55 2.29 -0.13 3.97
CA VAL A 55 2.84 1.01 4.73
C VAL A 55 3.93 1.72 3.93
N ALA A 56 4.79 0.98 3.23
CA ALA A 56 5.88 1.55 2.44
C ALA A 56 5.39 2.38 1.23
N TYR A 57 4.25 2.03 0.64
CA TYR A 57 3.63 2.80 -0.44
C TYR A 57 2.82 4.02 0.03
N ALA A 58 2.58 4.19 1.34
CA ALA A 58 1.69 5.21 1.86
C ALA A 58 2.33 6.61 1.84
N ASP A 59 1.67 7.57 1.22
CA ASP A 59 1.98 9.00 1.39
C ASP A 59 1.47 9.53 2.72
N ARG A 60 0.35 8.96 3.22
CA ARG A 60 -0.21 9.26 4.54
C ARG A 60 -0.67 8.01 5.24
N ILE A 61 -0.33 7.91 6.51
CA ILE A 61 -0.77 6.84 7.40
C ILE A 61 -1.78 7.41 8.39
N ILE A 62 -2.96 6.79 8.45
CA ILE A 62 -3.97 7.09 9.47
C ILE A 62 -3.92 5.96 10.49
N LEU A 63 -3.56 6.31 11.72
CA LEU A 63 -3.61 5.38 12.84
C LEU A 63 -5.02 5.38 13.44
N ASN A 64 -5.60 4.20 13.66
CA ASN A 64 -6.87 4.05 14.36
C ASN A 64 -6.77 3.03 15.51
N LYS A 65 -7.80 3.06 16.38
CA LYS A 65 -7.90 2.26 17.61
C LYS A 65 -6.74 2.51 18.58
#